data_AF-A0A1Q9PEY4-F1
#
_entry.id   AF-A0A1Q9PEY4-F1
#
_cell.length_a   1.000
_cell.length_b   1.000
_cell.length_c   1.000
_cell.angle_alpha   90.00
_cell.angle_beta   90.00
_cell.angle_gamma   90.00
#
_symmetry.space_group_name_H-M   'P 1'
#
loop_
_entity.id
_entity.type
_entity.pdbx_description
1 polymer ?
#
loop_
_entity_poly.entity_id
_entity_poly.type
_entity_poly.pdbx_seq_one_letter_code
_entity_poly.pdbx_strand_id
1 'polypeptide(L)'
;MSIRNSFEIICLSSLIGKKMSEKSNLTMEDIGEKTFLSQLTDLVDAPVLPFNEDASTFPLPSGEILVINADMLVHKTDVLPGMKPNQIGKKAVTMSVSDLVAKNTKPLGCLASIGFPSDLQVSKAKEIISGIKDQ
;
A
#
# COMPACT_ATOMS: atom_id res chain seq x y z
N MET A 1 -3.82 -26.49 -0.22
CA MET A 1 -3.36 -25.59 -1.28
C MET A 1 -3.77 -24.17 -0.89
N SER A 2 -2.91 -23.44 -0.19
CA SER A 2 -3.20 -22.12 0.38
C SER A 2 -2.59 -21.06 -0.52
N ILE A 3 -3.40 -20.46 -1.39
CA ILE A 3 -2.99 -19.29 -2.17
C ILE A 3 -3.17 -18.09 -1.26
N ARG A 4 -2.07 -17.52 -0.75
CA ARG A 4 -2.08 -16.24 -0.05
C ARG A 4 -2.25 -15.14 -1.10
N ASN A 5 -3.42 -14.50 -1.13
CA ASN A 5 -3.71 -13.35 -1.99
C ASN A 5 -3.03 -12.10 -1.42
N SER A 6 -1.87 -11.73 -1.93
CA SER A 6 -1.26 -10.42 -1.69
C SER A 6 -0.26 -10.15 -2.82
N PHE A 7 -0.44 -9.07 -3.58
CA PHE A 7 0.59 -8.59 -4.50
C PHE A 7 0.63 -7.07 -4.49
N GLU A 8 1.82 -6.53 -4.24
CA GLU A 8 2.16 -5.13 -4.35
C GLU A 8 3.61 -5.03 -4.85
N ILE A 9 3.87 -4.24 -5.88
CA ILE A 9 5.22 -3.87 -6.33
C ILE A 9 5.19 -2.39 -6.73
N ILE A 10 5.85 -1.55 -5.93
CA ILE A 10 6.30 -0.22 -6.37
C ILE A 10 7.82 -0.21 -6.18
N CYS A 11 8.55 0.06 -7.28
CA CYS A 11 10.00 -0.08 -7.36
C CYS A 11 10.65 1.28 -7.63
N LEU A 12 11.49 1.77 -6.70
CA LEU A 12 12.44 2.88 -6.90
C LEU A 12 13.78 2.52 -6.22
N SER A 13 14.88 2.47 -7.01
CA SER A 13 16.28 2.23 -6.56
C SER A 13 16.92 3.54 -6.07
N SER A 14 17.91 3.61 -5.17
CA SER A 14 19.08 2.75 -4.91
C SER A 14 19.28 2.52 -3.40
N LEU A 15 19.40 1.26 -2.98
CA LEU A 15 19.75 0.86 -1.61
C LEU A 15 21.19 0.32 -1.54
N ILE A 16 22.02 0.90 -0.66
CA ILE A 16 23.27 0.30 -0.17
C ILE A 16 22.97 -0.23 1.23
N GLY A 17 22.58 -1.51 1.33
CA GLY A 17 22.10 -2.10 2.58
C GLY A 17 23.18 -2.36 3.64
N LYS A 18 22.89 -2.01 4.90
CA LYS A 18 23.57 -2.55 6.10
C LYS A 18 22.92 -3.88 6.52
N LYS A 19 23.73 -4.81 7.03
CA LYS A 19 23.31 -6.15 7.48
C LYS A 19 22.68 -6.10 8.87
N MET A 20 21.55 -6.78 9.04
CA MET A 20 20.86 -6.97 10.32
C MET A 20 21.43 -8.16 11.09
N SER A 21 21.49 -8.04 12.42
CA SER A 21 21.93 -9.09 13.35
C SER A 21 20.72 -9.94 13.78
N GLU A 22 20.69 -11.21 13.40
CA GLU A 22 19.67 -12.18 13.82
C GLU A 22 19.83 -12.57 15.30
N LYS A 23 18.73 -12.46 16.06
CA LYS A 23 18.20 -13.51 16.96
C LYS A 23 16.98 -13.03 17.75
N SER A 24 15.79 -13.49 17.38
CA SER A 24 14.66 -13.70 18.29
C SER A 24 13.68 -14.70 17.67
N ASN A 25 13.18 -15.66 18.45
CA ASN A 25 12.14 -16.62 18.03
C ASN A 25 10.72 -16.00 18.08
N LEU A 26 10.62 -14.67 17.94
CA LEU A 26 9.35 -13.94 18.05
C LEU A 26 8.64 -13.92 16.70
N THR A 27 7.32 -14.05 16.72
CA THR A 27 6.46 -13.92 15.55
C THR A 27 5.95 -12.48 15.40
N MET A 28 5.33 -12.17 14.25
CA MET A 28 4.68 -10.87 14.02
C MET A 28 3.53 -10.61 15.00
N GLU A 29 2.86 -11.67 15.47
CA GLU A 29 1.80 -11.57 16.47
C GLU A 29 2.35 -11.14 17.83
N ASP A 30 3.55 -11.62 18.20
CA ASP A 30 4.19 -11.29 19.48
C ASP A 30 4.65 -9.83 19.56
N ILE A 31 5.17 -9.29 18.45
CA ILE A 31 5.73 -7.93 18.43
C ILE A 31 4.69 -6.88 18.05
N GLY A 32 3.72 -7.22 17.21
CA GLY A 32 2.76 -6.29 16.63
C GLY A 32 3.37 -5.30 15.64
N GLU A 33 2.50 -4.66 14.86
CA GLU A 33 2.87 -3.76 13.77
C GLU A 33 3.70 -2.56 14.24
N LYS A 34 3.23 -1.83 15.25
CA LYS A 34 3.88 -0.60 15.74
C LYS A 34 5.31 -0.84 16.22
N THR A 35 5.56 -1.94 16.92
CA THR A 35 6.90 -2.31 17.40
C THR A 35 7.80 -2.72 16.26
N PHE A 36 7.24 -3.42 15.26
CA PHE A 36 8.00 -3.77 14.07
C PHE A 36 8.40 -2.54 13.27
N LEU A 37 7.47 -1.61 13.03
CA LEU A 37 7.74 -0.36 12.29
C LEU A 37 8.82 0.49 12.97
N SER A 38 8.82 0.60 14.30
CA SER A 38 9.85 1.38 14.99
C SER A 38 11.27 0.82 14.79
N GLN A 39 11.42 -0.49 14.63
CA GLN A 39 12.70 -1.15 14.31
C GLN A 39 13.17 -0.88 12.88
N LEU A 40 12.27 -0.52 11.96
CA LEU A 40 12.61 -0.22 10.57
C LEU A 40 13.11 1.21 10.38
N THR A 41 12.85 2.12 11.33
CA THR A 41 13.26 3.53 11.24
C THR A 41 14.75 3.70 10.92
N ASP A 42 15.61 2.83 11.47
CA ASP A 42 17.06 2.89 11.26
C ASP A 42 17.51 2.25 9.93
N LEU A 43 16.61 1.59 9.20
CA LEU A 43 16.89 0.88 7.95
C LEU A 43 16.44 1.65 6.71
N VAL A 44 15.63 2.70 6.89
CA VAL A 44 15.03 3.47 5.79
C VAL A 44 15.52 4.91 5.90
N ASP A 45 16.07 5.44 4.80
CA ASP A 45 16.39 6.86 4.71
C ASP A 45 15.08 7.66 4.76
N ALA A 46 14.93 8.53 5.76
CA ALA A 46 13.73 9.33 5.90
C ALA A 46 13.66 10.36 4.75
N PRO A 47 12.55 10.39 3.99
CA PRO A 47 12.35 11.41 2.97
C PRO A 47 12.06 12.79 3.60
N VAL A 48 11.63 13.77 2.81
CA VAL A 48 11.30 15.13 3.29
C VAL A 48 10.19 15.12 4.36
N LEU A 49 9.31 14.11 4.33
CA LEU A 49 8.35 13.84 5.40
C LEU A 49 8.99 12.98 6.49
N PRO A 50 8.65 13.22 7.78
CA PRO A 50 9.04 12.33 8.87
C PRO A 50 8.69 10.87 8.58
N PHE A 51 9.51 9.95 9.09
CA PHE A 51 9.20 8.53 9.07
C PHE A 51 7.86 8.27 9.80
N ASN A 52 7.06 7.32 9.30
CA ASN A 52 5.73 6.97 9.80
C ASN A 52 4.61 8.00 9.49
N GLU A 53 4.76 8.75 8.39
CA GLU A 53 3.65 9.46 7.75
C GLU A 53 3.00 8.54 6.69
N ASP A 54 1.69 8.69 6.45
CA ASP A 54 0.89 7.86 5.52
C ASP A 54 1.28 8.02 4.03
N ALA A 55 2.37 8.72 3.75
CA ALA A 55 2.95 8.88 2.42
C ALA A 55 4.45 9.15 2.52
N SER A 56 5.19 8.75 1.49
CA SER A 56 6.61 9.05 1.30
C SER A 56 6.79 10.21 0.32
N THR A 57 7.90 10.95 0.45
CA THR A 57 8.22 12.05 -0.45
C THR A 57 9.53 11.84 -1.20
N PHE A 58 9.58 12.28 -2.44
CA PHE A 58 10.76 12.18 -3.29
C PHE A 58 11.00 13.53 -3.99
N PRO A 59 12.15 14.18 -3.78
CA PRO A 59 12.47 15.40 -4.50
C PRO A 59 12.70 15.09 -5.98
N LEU A 60 12.08 15.85 -6.86
CA LEU A 60 12.28 15.77 -8.30
C LEU A 60 13.34 16.81 -8.75
N PRO A 61 14.07 16.56 -9.85
CA PRO A 61 15.01 17.54 -10.41
C PRO A 61 14.36 18.87 -10.78
N SER A 62 13.04 18.90 -11.02
CA SER A 62 12.27 20.14 -11.28
C SER A 62 12.15 21.05 -10.06
N GLY A 63 12.52 20.58 -8.86
CA GLY A 63 12.30 21.26 -7.58
C GLY A 63 10.94 20.95 -6.94
N GLU A 64 10.09 20.16 -7.61
CA GLU A 64 8.84 19.65 -7.05
C GLU A 64 9.09 18.46 -6.11
N ILE A 65 8.13 18.20 -5.22
CA ILE A 65 8.15 17.04 -4.33
C ILE A 65 7.06 16.07 -4.79
N LEU A 66 7.47 14.88 -5.21
CA LEU A 66 6.55 13.79 -5.49
C LEU A 66 6.13 13.15 -4.16
N VAL A 67 4.82 13.02 -3.94
CA VAL A 67 4.26 12.35 -2.77
C VAL A 67 3.64 11.03 -3.22
N ILE A 68 4.02 9.93 -2.57
CA ILE A 68 3.63 8.57 -2.94
C ILE A 68 3.01 7.89 -1.72
N ASN A 69 1.83 7.32 -1.90
CA ASN A 69 1.19 6.41 -0.95
C ASN A 69 1.06 5.03 -1.63
N ALA A 70 1.11 3.99 -0.81
CA ALA A 70 0.87 2.62 -1.21
C ALA A 70 0.01 1.98 -0.12
N ASP A 71 -1.25 1.65 -0.45
CA ASP A 71 -2.16 0.94 0.44
C ASP A 71 -2.65 -0.34 -0.20
N MET A 72 -2.83 -1.35 0.65
CA MET A 72 -3.41 -2.62 0.27
C MET A 72 -4.82 -2.76 0.81
N LEU A 73 -5.78 -3.05 -0.08
CA LEU A 73 -7.10 -3.54 0.30
C LEU A 73 -7.05 -5.06 0.45
N VAL A 74 -7.28 -5.58 1.65
CA VAL A 74 -7.34 -7.00 1.94
C VAL A 74 -8.80 -7.43 2.09
N HIS A 75 -9.27 -8.31 1.20
CA HIS A 75 -10.69 -8.70 1.11
C HIS A 75 -11.30 -9.10 2.47
N LYS A 76 -10.55 -9.84 3.30
CA LYS A 76 -11.04 -10.35 4.59
C LYS A 76 -11.29 -9.24 5.63
N THR A 77 -10.51 -8.17 5.59
CA THR A 77 -10.52 -7.10 6.60
C THR A 77 -11.26 -5.86 6.12
N ASP A 78 -11.15 -5.54 4.84
CA ASP A 78 -11.57 -4.25 4.30
C ASP A 78 -12.91 -4.30 3.56
N VAL A 79 -13.36 -5.47 3.12
CA VAL A 79 -14.62 -5.59 2.39
C VAL A 79 -15.74 -5.95 3.35
N LEU A 80 -16.69 -5.02 3.49
CA LEU A 80 -17.86 -5.20 4.35
C LEU A 80 -18.87 -6.17 3.71
N PRO A 81 -19.67 -6.88 4.52
CA PRO A 81 -20.78 -7.70 4.02
C PRO A 81 -21.71 -6.89 3.11
N GLY A 82 -21.99 -7.42 1.91
CA GLY A 82 -22.89 -6.80 0.93
C GLY A 82 -22.27 -5.71 0.05
N MET A 83 -20.98 -5.41 0.20
CA MET A 83 -20.28 -4.46 -0.68
C MET A 83 -20.26 -4.98 -2.12
N LYS A 84 -20.67 -4.13 -3.07
CA LYS A 84 -20.69 -4.49 -4.50
C LYS A 84 -19.26 -4.48 -5.06
N PRO A 85 -18.93 -5.32 -6.06
CA PRO A 85 -17.58 -5.36 -6.64
C PRO A 85 -17.05 -3.99 -7.12
N ASN A 86 -17.88 -3.17 -7.77
CA ASN A 86 -17.49 -1.80 -8.14
C ASN A 86 -17.15 -0.91 -6.93
N GLN A 87 -17.85 -1.08 -5.81
CA GLN A 87 -17.56 -0.33 -4.58
C GLN A 87 -16.24 -0.77 -3.94
N ILE A 88 -15.86 -2.04 -4.05
CA ILE A 88 -14.55 -2.55 -3.61
C ILE A 88 -13.43 -1.83 -4.37
N GLY A 89 -13.55 -1.75 -5.71
CA GLY A 89 -12.58 -1.04 -6.53
C GLY A 89 -12.48 0.45 -6.19
N LYS A 90 -13.63 1.10 -5.97
CA LYS A 90 -13.67 2.49 -5.53
C LYS A 90 -13.01 2.69 -4.18
N LYS A 91 -13.30 1.83 -3.21
CA LYS A 91 -12.72 1.88 -1.87
C LYS A 91 -11.19 1.75 -1.92
N ALA A 92 -10.66 0.85 -2.75
CA ALA A 92 -9.22 0.66 -2.91
C ALA A 92 -8.51 1.98 -3.30
N VAL A 93 -9.06 2.72 -4.28
CA VAL A 93 -8.50 4.02 -4.68
C VAL A 93 -8.74 5.09 -3.63
N THR A 94 -9.93 5.12 -3.00
CA THR A 94 -10.28 6.14 -2.01
C THR A 94 -9.38 6.10 -0.78
N MET A 95 -8.95 4.91 -0.34
CA MET A 95 -8.02 4.76 0.80
C MET A 95 -6.69 5.45 0.51
N SER A 96 -6.04 5.13 -0.62
CA SER A 96 -4.77 5.79 -0.99
C SER A 96 -4.92 7.28 -1.26
N VAL A 97 -6.03 7.69 -1.91
CA VAL A 97 -6.29 9.09 -2.22
C VAL A 97 -6.55 9.92 -0.97
N SER A 98 -7.21 9.38 0.05
CA SER A 98 -7.45 10.13 1.29
C SER A 98 -6.15 10.53 1.98
N ASP A 99 -5.16 9.64 1.96
CA ASP A 99 -3.87 9.89 2.60
C ASP A 99 -3.08 10.97 1.85
N LEU A 100 -3.08 10.91 0.52
CA LEU A 100 -2.47 11.95 -0.32
C LEU A 100 -3.13 13.32 -0.11
N VAL A 101 -4.46 13.38 -0.06
CA VAL A 101 -5.20 14.63 0.15
C VAL A 101 -4.95 15.17 1.56
N ALA A 102 -4.81 14.31 2.57
CA ALA A 102 -4.47 14.71 3.94
C ALA A 102 -3.10 15.38 4.03
N LYS A 103 -2.16 15.09 3.12
CA LYS A 103 -0.86 15.79 3.00
C LYS A 103 -0.91 17.03 2.10
N ASN A 104 -2.10 17.55 1.81
CA ASN A 104 -2.32 18.73 0.97
C ASN A 104 -1.76 18.58 -0.45
N THR A 105 -1.86 17.38 -1.02
CA THR A 105 -1.40 17.08 -2.38
C THR A 105 -2.57 16.90 -3.32
N LYS A 106 -2.30 17.06 -4.63
CA LYS A 106 -3.25 16.74 -5.70
C LYS A 106 -2.85 15.40 -6.33
N PRO A 107 -3.64 14.33 -6.18
CA PRO A 107 -3.36 13.06 -6.83
C PRO A 107 -3.26 13.22 -8.35
N LEU A 108 -2.22 12.62 -8.95
CA LEU A 108 -1.96 12.69 -10.40
C LEU A 108 -2.38 11.41 -11.13
N GLY A 109 -2.45 10.29 -10.41
CA GLY A 109 -2.80 8.98 -10.92
C GLY A 109 -2.60 7.91 -9.86
N CYS A 110 -2.98 6.68 -10.16
CA CYS A 110 -2.75 5.52 -9.31
C CYS A 110 -2.14 4.36 -10.11
N LEU A 111 -1.37 3.52 -9.42
CA LEU A 111 -0.93 2.23 -9.93
C LEU A 111 -1.58 1.14 -9.08
N ALA A 112 -2.32 0.24 -9.71
CA ALA A 112 -3.00 -0.85 -9.02
C ALA A 112 -2.30 -2.19 -9.27
N SER A 113 -1.85 -2.84 -8.21
CA SER A 113 -1.43 -4.23 -8.20
C SER A 113 -2.55 -5.08 -7.61
N ILE A 114 -3.03 -6.09 -8.34
CA ILE A 114 -4.26 -6.80 -7.98
C ILE A 114 -4.05 -8.30 -8.07
N GLY A 115 -4.33 -8.98 -6.95
CA GLY A 115 -4.44 -10.44 -6.88
C GLY A 115 -5.90 -10.86 -6.68
N PHE A 116 -6.42 -11.68 -7.58
CA PHE A 116 -7.75 -12.30 -7.44
C PHE A 116 -7.62 -13.77 -7.04
N PRO A 117 -8.52 -14.29 -6.18
CA PRO A 117 -8.59 -15.71 -5.96
C PRO A 117 -9.06 -16.42 -7.24
N SER A 118 -8.59 -17.65 -7.45
CA SER A 118 -8.81 -18.39 -8.70
C SER A 118 -10.28 -18.73 -8.99
N ASP A 119 -11.13 -18.69 -7.97
CA ASP A 119 -12.57 -18.96 -8.06
C ASP A 119 -13.42 -17.69 -8.24
N LEU A 120 -12.79 -16.50 -8.33
CA LEU A 120 -13.52 -15.26 -8.58
C LEU A 120 -14.09 -15.22 -10.00
N GLN A 121 -15.39 -14.94 -10.09
CA GLN A 121 -16.04 -14.73 -11.39
C GLN A 121 -15.44 -13.52 -12.12
N VAL A 122 -15.14 -13.71 -13.41
CA VAL A 122 -14.55 -12.68 -14.28
C VAL A 122 -15.42 -11.42 -14.34
N SER A 123 -16.75 -11.55 -14.30
CA SER A 123 -17.67 -10.40 -14.24
C SER A 123 -17.42 -9.52 -13.02
N LYS A 124 -17.26 -10.12 -11.85
CA LYS A 124 -16.94 -9.41 -10.60
C LYS A 124 -15.56 -8.77 -10.66
N ALA A 125 -14.57 -9.48 -11.20
CA ALA A 125 -13.24 -8.91 -11.41
C ALA A 125 -13.31 -7.66 -12.29
N LYS A 126 -14.04 -7.70 -13.41
CA LYS A 126 -14.26 -6.54 -14.30
C LYS A 126 -14.96 -5.38 -13.59
N GLU A 127 -15.95 -5.66 -12.74
CA GLU A 127 -16.62 -4.62 -11.96
C GLU A 127 -15.69 -3.95 -10.95
N ILE A 128 -14.79 -4.70 -10.31
CA ILE A 128 -13.74 -4.15 -9.43
C ILE A 128 -12.83 -3.21 -10.22
N ILE A 129 -12.35 -3.66 -11.39
CA ILE A 129 -11.50 -2.82 -12.26
C ILE A 129 -12.26 -1.56 -12.72
N SER A 130 -13.55 -1.67 -13.05
CA SER A 130 -14.39 -0.50 -13.35
C SER A 130 -14.42 0.46 -12.17
N GLY A 131 -14.56 -0.05 -10.94
CA GLY A 131 -14.55 0.75 -9.73
C GLY A 131 -13.26 1.55 -9.54
N ILE A 132 -12.11 0.97 -9.88
CA ILE A 132 -10.81 1.64 -9.85
C ILE A 132 -10.73 2.73 -10.92
N LYS A 133 -11.22 2.45 -12.13
CA LYS A 133 -11.18 3.38 -13.26
C LYS A 133 -12.11 4.59 -13.07
N ASP A 134 -13.24 4.42 -12.39
CA ASP A 134 -14.30 5.44 -12.24
C ASP A 134 -13.98 6.52 -11.18
N GLN A 135 -12.70 6.69 -10.79
CA GLN A 135 -12.21 7.61 -9.75
C GLN A 135 -11.33 8.71 -10.33
#